data_AF-A0A2V7YHF4-F1
#
_entry.id   AF-A0A2V7YHF4-F1
#
_cell.length_a   1.000
_cell.length_b   1.000
_cell.length_c   1.000
_cell.angle_alpha   90.00
_cell.angle_beta   90.00
_cell.angle_gamma   90.00
#
_symmetry.space_group_name_H-M   'P 1'
#
loop_
_entity.id
_entity.type
_entity.pdbx_description
1 polymer ?
#
loop_
_entity_poly.entity_id
_entity_poly.type
_entity_poly.pdbx_seq_one_letter_code
_entity_poly.pdbx_strand_id
1 'polypeptide(L)'
;MLRHATAVSLLILAAVPAMAQKDLLDQLAGLVNRGKVNVEVDLQPGSATITPEWTLQTAGAPKATLIVEADEGRVRCVDVDVSGGTLVISGKGLRPALQLEGMRFEEGTGIIDARFRGRGVWRPIIAVFRTLAKPALRHIAVPTDIQSILRGDILASKQSTSEASPDFLKLVRVVHIGNTEFEAFSGYPLAFGELIDFDTRSLRVAIDKGTFTPPAQFEVDGRIDGDIENGAAAFLGNHGRFSRGELRRGTFRVSDNQTSFSAGAFALDLTYGQFHWPGGPKIGVEAPSRFEVRDLRVRPDGSYSGIVDAALFGKVGSVDRAGTRIAANDVQLHTHGAKIVNGKATGDIKLNFQYRLNHTLVVHYPVEELRDRRVPLLFQGLFDADLHFENAGSGDEGVVTGTYQFTIPWPPVEQAAFEVLRARWQQDVAPAIHKVKFAIEPRRFGPCGHDCFLLDVKMTAEKTKRFQQICNTEGKADVVVDAPTRSLVLRNLRLQPRCEGLLGAIVNFVAPFLTKSYSDIALMQMPADLPFTIDSVGSAADSIFIAGKVDWATASNVAPALSRR
;
A
#
# COMPACT_ATOMS: atom_id res chain seq x y z
N MET A 1 -52.64 12.57 -28.68
CA MET A 1 -52.39 13.36 -27.46
C MET A 1 -51.75 12.55 -26.34
N LEU A 2 -52.28 11.39 -25.94
CA LEU A 2 -51.67 10.63 -24.83
C LEU A 2 -50.25 10.09 -25.13
N ARG A 3 -50.00 9.70 -26.39
CA ARG A 3 -48.66 9.43 -26.96
C ARG A 3 -47.71 10.65 -27.00
N HIS A 4 -48.16 11.82 -26.56
CA HIS A 4 -47.46 13.10 -26.74
C HIS A 4 -47.17 13.79 -25.38
N ALA A 5 -47.81 13.36 -24.29
CA ALA A 5 -47.39 13.70 -22.93
C ALA A 5 -46.08 13.00 -22.53
N THR A 6 -45.72 11.94 -23.25
CA THR A 6 -44.47 11.15 -23.15
C THR A 6 -43.21 11.90 -23.63
N ALA A 7 -43.36 12.96 -24.42
CA ALA A 7 -42.26 13.82 -24.86
C ALA A 7 -41.57 14.58 -23.71
N VAL A 8 -42.34 14.83 -22.66
CA VAL A 8 -42.04 15.78 -21.58
C VAL A 8 -40.98 15.25 -20.63
N SER A 9 -41.13 13.99 -20.22
CA SER A 9 -40.21 13.33 -19.28
C SER A 9 -38.84 13.11 -19.89
N LEU A 10 -38.72 13.07 -21.23
CA LEU A 10 -37.47 12.83 -21.95
C LEU A 10 -36.44 13.97 -21.84
N LEU A 11 -36.84 15.18 -21.41
CA LEU A 11 -36.05 16.41 -21.61
C LEU A 11 -35.21 16.85 -20.43
N ILE A 12 -35.75 16.76 -19.22
CA ILE A 12 -35.03 17.17 -18.01
C ILE A 12 -33.91 16.16 -17.71
N LEU A 13 -34.07 14.92 -18.19
CA LEU A 13 -33.11 13.86 -18.01
C LEU A 13 -32.16 13.65 -19.20
N ALA A 14 -32.32 14.36 -20.32
CA ALA A 14 -31.34 14.38 -21.41
C ALA A 14 -30.09 15.24 -21.10
N ALA A 15 -30.11 16.05 -20.02
CA ALA A 15 -28.92 16.76 -19.52
C ALA A 15 -27.98 15.82 -18.73
N VAL A 16 -28.54 14.78 -18.13
CA VAL A 16 -27.83 13.81 -17.29
C VAL A 16 -26.90 12.86 -18.08
N PRO A 17 -27.25 12.35 -19.28
CA PRO A 17 -26.35 11.50 -20.08
C PRO A 17 -25.10 12.23 -20.61
N ALA A 18 -25.11 13.56 -20.71
CA ALA A 18 -23.89 14.32 -21.01
C ALA A 18 -22.91 14.34 -19.83
N MET A 19 -23.39 14.16 -18.60
CA MET A 19 -22.55 13.95 -17.41
C MET A 19 -22.03 12.50 -17.32
N ALA A 20 -22.81 11.54 -17.82
CA ALA A 20 -22.51 10.10 -17.81
C ALA A 20 -21.34 9.68 -18.72
N GLN A 21 -20.80 10.57 -19.55
CA GLN A 21 -19.59 10.30 -20.34
C GLN A 21 -18.31 10.15 -19.49
N LYS A 22 -18.36 10.41 -18.17
CA LYS A 22 -17.26 10.12 -17.25
C LYS A 22 -17.58 8.87 -16.43
N ASP A 23 -16.71 7.85 -16.54
CA ASP A 23 -16.85 6.50 -15.96
C ASP A 23 -17.36 6.47 -14.51
N LEU A 24 -17.01 7.46 -13.68
CA LEU A 24 -17.42 7.50 -12.28
C LEU A 24 -18.93 7.73 -12.08
N LEU A 25 -19.58 8.61 -12.85
CA LEU A 25 -21.02 8.84 -12.65
C LEU A 25 -21.86 7.66 -13.10
N ASP A 26 -21.44 7.00 -14.19
CA ASP A 26 -22.06 5.78 -14.67
C ASP A 26 -21.85 4.63 -13.67
N GLN A 27 -20.67 4.56 -13.03
CA GLN A 27 -20.45 3.67 -11.88
C GLN A 27 -21.40 4.02 -10.72
N LEU A 28 -21.42 5.27 -10.25
CA LEU A 28 -22.27 5.71 -9.12
C LEU A 28 -23.76 5.46 -9.37
N ALA A 29 -24.24 5.65 -10.60
CA ALA A 29 -25.61 5.35 -11.01
C ALA A 29 -25.96 3.86 -10.85
N GLY A 30 -25.04 2.98 -11.24
CA GLY A 30 -25.19 1.53 -11.11
C GLY A 30 -25.11 1.03 -9.66
N LEU A 31 -24.54 1.83 -8.75
CA LEU A 31 -24.41 1.45 -7.34
C LEU A 31 -25.70 1.58 -6.55
N VAL A 32 -26.62 2.46 -6.94
CA VAL A 32 -27.72 2.88 -6.06
C VAL A 32 -28.65 1.70 -5.74
N ASN A 33 -28.56 1.18 -4.51
CA ASN A 33 -29.49 0.19 -3.97
C ASN A 33 -30.69 0.87 -3.33
N ARG A 34 -30.44 1.78 -2.38
CA ARG A 34 -31.48 2.55 -1.70
C ARG A 34 -31.03 3.99 -1.52
N GLY A 35 -31.89 4.97 -1.76
CA GLY A 35 -31.55 6.36 -1.47
C GLY A 35 -32.31 7.36 -2.30
N LYS A 36 -31.77 8.56 -2.36
CA LYS A 36 -32.35 9.70 -3.06
C LYS A 36 -31.29 10.37 -3.92
N VAL A 37 -31.64 10.59 -5.18
CA VAL A 37 -30.85 11.37 -6.14
C VAL A 37 -31.62 12.65 -6.47
N ASN A 38 -30.93 13.79 -6.42
CA ASN A 38 -31.51 15.10 -6.70
C ASN A 38 -30.63 15.86 -7.68
N VAL A 39 -31.23 16.21 -8.82
CA VAL A 39 -30.60 16.88 -9.94
C VAL A 39 -31.40 18.13 -10.29
N GLU A 40 -30.70 19.23 -10.48
CA GLU A 40 -31.29 20.49 -10.93
C GLU A 40 -30.62 20.92 -12.22
N VAL A 41 -31.42 21.30 -13.22
CA VAL A 41 -30.94 21.73 -14.53
C VAL A 41 -31.36 23.17 -14.75
N ASP A 42 -30.38 24.06 -14.79
CA ASP A 42 -30.56 25.45 -15.17
C ASP A 42 -30.53 25.58 -16.68
N LEU A 43 -31.63 26.07 -17.25
CA LEU A 43 -31.77 26.23 -18.69
C LEU A 43 -31.66 27.70 -19.09
N GLN A 44 -31.04 27.96 -20.24
CA GLN A 44 -30.99 29.27 -20.86
C GLN A 44 -32.08 29.43 -21.92
N PRO A 45 -32.55 30.67 -22.19
CA PRO A 45 -33.53 30.91 -23.24
C PRO A 45 -33.00 30.46 -24.60
N GLY A 46 -33.86 29.79 -25.37
CA GLY A 46 -33.48 29.28 -26.68
C GLY A 46 -34.48 28.29 -27.25
N SER A 47 -34.08 27.66 -28.34
CA SER A 47 -34.84 26.59 -28.99
C SER A 47 -33.89 25.48 -29.41
N ALA A 48 -34.27 24.23 -29.15
CA ALA A 48 -33.50 23.06 -29.57
C ALA A 48 -34.42 21.97 -30.10
N THR A 49 -33.97 21.29 -31.13
CA THR A 49 -34.63 20.08 -31.64
C THR A 49 -34.34 18.95 -30.68
N ILE A 50 -35.39 18.22 -30.25
CA ILE A 50 -35.27 17.14 -29.26
C ILE A 50 -35.33 15.79 -29.98
N THR A 51 -36.30 15.69 -30.88
CA THR A 51 -36.50 14.61 -31.83
C THR A 51 -36.80 15.23 -33.20
N PRO A 52 -36.72 14.47 -34.31
CA PRO A 52 -37.06 15.00 -35.64
C PRO A 52 -38.46 15.62 -35.73
N GLU A 53 -39.38 15.28 -34.82
CA GLU A 53 -40.76 15.76 -34.85
C GLU A 53 -41.06 16.89 -33.84
N TRP A 54 -40.21 17.09 -32.82
CA TRP A 54 -40.47 17.97 -31.68
C TRP A 54 -39.33 18.92 -31.35
N THR A 55 -39.69 20.13 -30.96
CA THR A 55 -38.79 21.22 -30.58
C THR A 55 -39.10 21.68 -29.16
N LEU A 56 -38.04 21.85 -28.37
CA LEU A 56 -38.07 22.50 -27.07
C LEU A 56 -37.86 23.99 -27.25
N GLN A 57 -38.69 24.80 -26.59
CA GLN A 57 -38.48 26.22 -26.43
C GLN A 57 -38.41 26.56 -24.95
N THR A 58 -37.35 27.25 -24.56
CA THR A 58 -37.16 27.78 -23.21
C THR A 58 -37.26 29.30 -23.27
N ALA A 59 -38.07 29.88 -22.39
CA ALA A 59 -38.16 31.33 -22.24
C ALA A 59 -38.08 31.73 -20.77
N GLY A 60 -37.37 32.83 -20.49
CA GLY A 60 -36.91 33.17 -19.14
C GLY A 60 -35.68 32.34 -18.75
N ALA A 61 -35.53 32.03 -17.46
CA ALA A 61 -34.46 31.17 -16.95
C ALA A 61 -35.06 29.96 -16.21
N PRO A 62 -35.70 29.02 -16.94
CA PRO A 62 -36.35 27.90 -16.31
C PRO A 62 -35.34 27.01 -15.59
N LYS A 63 -35.70 26.60 -14.38
CA LYS A 63 -34.98 25.62 -13.57
C LYS A 63 -35.83 24.36 -13.49
N ALA A 64 -35.27 23.23 -13.90
CA ALA A 64 -35.91 21.94 -13.81
C ALA A 64 -35.30 21.12 -12.68
N THR A 65 -36.11 20.68 -11.72
CA THR A 65 -35.67 19.83 -10.62
C THR A 65 -36.18 18.42 -10.84
N LEU A 66 -35.30 17.43 -10.64
CA LEU A 66 -35.57 16.01 -10.70
C LEU A 66 -35.17 15.39 -9.36
N ILE A 67 -36.11 14.72 -8.72
CA ILE A 67 -35.87 13.92 -7.52
C ILE A 67 -36.23 12.47 -7.84
N VAL A 68 -35.30 11.56 -7.61
CA VAL A 68 -35.48 10.12 -7.78
C VAL A 68 -35.25 9.44 -6.44
N GLU A 69 -36.21 8.66 -5.97
CA GLU A 69 -36.06 7.81 -4.80
C GLU A 69 -36.00 6.36 -5.22
N ALA A 70 -35.04 5.64 -4.66
CA ALA A 70 -34.71 4.27 -5.00
C ALA A 70 -34.73 3.35 -3.78
N ASP A 71 -35.12 2.11 -4.01
CA ASP A 71 -35.10 1.03 -3.02
C ASP A 71 -34.96 -0.32 -3.74
N GLU A 72 -34.06 -1.17 -3.25
CA GLU A 72 -33.70 -2.45 -3.89
C GLU A 72 -33.29 -2.30 -5.37
N GLY A 73 -32.60 -1.19 -5.69
CA GLY A 73 -32.16 -0.81 -7.04
C GLY A 73 -33.29 -0.36 -7.97
N ARG A 74 -34.51 -0.27 -7.45
CA ARG A 74 -35.69 0.13 -8.21
C ARG A 74 -36.14 1.51 -7.84
N VAL A 75 -36.59 2.25 -8.84
CA VAL A 75 -37.16 3.58 -8.69
C VAL A 75 -38.53 3.46 -8.06
N ARG A 76 -38.65 3.93 -6.81
CA ARG A 76 -39.90 4.01 -6.05
C ARG A 76 -40.71 5.24 -6.43
N CYS A 77 -40.02 6.38 -6.57
CA CYS A 77 -40.64 7.67 -6.83
C CYS A 77 -39.77 8.50 -7.77
N VAL A 78 -40.43 9.20 -8.71
CA VAL A 78 -39.79 10.25 -9.51
C VAL A 78 -40.66 11.49 -9.41
N ASP A 79 -40.07 12.61 -8.99
CA ASP A 79 -40.69 13.92 -8.99
C ASP A 79 -39.91 14.87 -9.90
N VAL A 80 -40.65 15.58 -10.75
CA VAL A 80 -40.12 16.55 -11.69
C VAL A 80 -40.89 17.85 -11.51
N ASP A 81 -40.18 18.96 -11.33
CA ASP A 81 -40.76 20.29 -11.21
C ASP A 81 -40.02 21.28 -12.12
N VAL A 82 -40.75 22.23 -12.70
CA VAL A 82 -40.19 23.31 -13.53
C VAL A 82 -40.61 24.65 -12.96
N SER A 83 -39.64 25.48 -12.60
CA SER A 83 -39.84 26.80 -12.01
C SER A 83 -39.00 27.88 -12.73
N GLY A 84 -39.15 29.16 -12.37
CA GLY A 84 -38.28 30.25 -12.84
C GLY A 84 -38.40 30.66 -14.32
N GLY A 85 -39.26 30.00 -15.10
CA GLY A 85 -39.43 30.28 -16.52
C GLY A 85 -40.51 29.42 -17.16
N THR A 86 -40.45 29.31 -18.48
CA THR A 86 -41.37 28.46 -19.24
C THR A 86 -40.60 27.49 -20.12
N LEU A 87 -41.02 26.24 -20.09
CA LEU A 87 -40.48 25.16 -20.89
C LEU A 87 -41.61 24.61 -21.75
N VAL A 88 -41.52 24.82 -23.05
CA VAL A 88 -42.61 24.58 -24.01
C VAL A 88 -42.17 23.56 -25.05
N ILE A 89 -42.96 22.52 -25.23
CA ILE A 89 -42.78 21.54 -26.31
C ILE A 89 -43.79 21.82 -27.41
N SER A 90 -43.30 21.87 -28.64
CA SER A 90 -44.10 22.02 -29.85
C SER A 90 -43.64 21.06 -30.94
N GLY A 91 -44.53 20.66 -31.84
CA GLY A 91 -44.16 19.80 -32.96
C GLY A 91 -45.33 19.02 -33.54
N LYS A 92 -45.01 18.07 -34.43
CA LYS A 92 -46.02 17.30 -35.16
C LYS A 92 -46.86 16.47 -34.18
N GLY A 93 -48.19 16.56 -34.31
CA GLY A 93 -49.15 15.87 -33.43
C GLY A 93 -49.43 16.54 -32.07
N LEU A 94 -48.66 17.56 -31.67
CA LEU A 94 -48.85 18.34 -30.44
C LEU A 94 -49.62 19.63 -30.73
N ARG A 95 -50.96 19.58 -30.68
CA ARG A 95 -51.83 20.78 -30.75
C ARG A 95 -52.82 20.79 -29.59
N PRO A 96 -52.74 21.73 -28.63
CA PRO A 96 -51.84 22.88 -28.59
C PRO A 96 -50.40 22.51 -28.17
N ALA A 97 -49.47 23.46 -28.34
CA ALA A 97 -48.17 23.39 -27.68
C ALA A 97 -48.34 23.32 -26.16
N LEU A 98 -47.48 22.54 -25.50
CA LEU A 98 -47.60 22.20 -24.09
C LEU A 98 -46.49 22.89 -23.30
N GLN A 99 -46.88 23.68 -22.31
CA GLN A 99 -45.99 24.20 -21.27
C GLN A 99 -45.93 23.19 -20.13
N LEU A 100 -44.73 22.86 -19.67
CA LEU A 100 -44.48 21.85 -18.64
C LEU A 100 -44.28 22.53 -17.29
N GLU A 101 -44.93 22.01 -16.26
CA GLU A 101 -44.81 22.49 -14.88
C GLU A 101 -44.30 21.41 -13.95
N GLY A 102 -44.66 20.14 -14.16
CA GLY A 102 -44.11 19.04 -13.37
C GLY A 102 -44.84 17.70 -13.55
N MET A 103 -44.31 16.66 -12.92
CA MET A 103 -44.78 15.28 -13.01
C MET A 103 -44.36 14.48 -11.78
N ARG A 104 -45.24 13.60 -11.29
CA ARG A 104 -44.90 12.64 -10.22
C ARG A 104 -45.29 11.21 -10.62
N PHE A 105 -44.33 10.30 -10.48
CA PHE A 105 -44.48 8.87 -10.69
C PHE A 105 -44.24 8.12 -9.38
N GLU A 106 -45.05 7.08 -9.14
CA GLU A 106 -44.88 6.16 -8.02
C GLU A 106 -44.97 4.70 -8.51
N GLU A 107 -44.04 3.86 -8.06
CA GLU A 107 -44.01 2.44 -8.42
C GLU A 107 -45.33 1.74 -8.03
N GLY A 108 -45.80 0.84 -8.89
CA GLY A 108 -47.08 0.14 -8.72
C GLY A 108 -48.33 0.97 -9.06
N THR A 109 -48.22 2.31 -9.06
CA THR A 109 -49.36 3.22 -9.34
C THR A 109 -49.24 3.92 -10.69
N GLY A 110 -48.01 4.11 -11.19
CA GLY A 110 -47.74 4.85 -12.42
C GLY A 110 -47.66 6.35 -12.17
N ILE A 111 -47.97 7.14 -13.20
CA ILE A 111 -47.96 8.61 -13.10
C ILE A 111 -49.20 9.07 -12.33
N ILE A 112 -48.99 9.58 -11.11
CA ILE A 112 -50.07 10.00 -10.21
C ILE A 112 -50.42 11.49 -10.34
N ASP A 113 -49.46 12.31 -10.76
CA ASP A 113 -49.68 13.73 -11.06
C ASP A 113 -48.90 14.17 -12.30
N ALA A 114 -49.51 15.07 -13.06
CA ALA A 114 -48.90 15.68 -14.23
C ALA A 114 -49.49 17.09 -14.45
N ARG A 115 -48.59 18.07 -14.53
CA ARG A 115 -48.93 19.50 -14.59
C ARG A 115 -48.44 20.10 -15.90
N PHE A 116 -49.41 20.41 -16.77
CA PHE A 116 -49.19 21.00 -18.08
C PHE A 116 -50.17 22.15 -18.33
N ARG A 117 -49.75 23.21 -19.04
CA ARG A 117 -50.60 24.30 -19.51
C ARG A 117 -50.59 24.41 -21.03
N GLY A 118 -51.76 24.71 -21.59
CA GLY A 118 -51.92 24.95 -23.02
C GLY A 118 -51.67 26.43 -23.33
N ARG A 119 -51.00 26.73 -24.44
CA ARG A 119 -50.80 28.11 -24.89
C ARG A 119 -51.95 28.57 -25.81
N GLY A 120 -52.41 29.81 -25.63
CA GLY A 120 -53.45 30.44 -26.46
C GLY A 120 -54.90 30.14 -26.06
N VAL A 121 -55.82 30.18 -27.04
CA VAL A 121 -57.29 30.04 -26.86
C VAL A 121 -57.70 28.66 -26.32
N TRP A 122 -56.78 27.70 -26.32
CA TRP A 122 -57.00 26.30 -25.91
C TRP A 122 -56.80 26.03 -24.41
N ARG A 123 -56.56 27.08 -23.59
CA ARG A 123 -56.45 26.98 -22.12
C ARG A 123 -57.60 26.20 -21.44
N PRO A 124 -58.89 26.40 -21.78
CA PRO A 124 -59.99 25.69 -21.13
C PRO A 124 -60.00 24.18 -21.44
N ILE A 125 -59.51 23.83 -22.64
CA ILE A 125 -59.64 22.48 -23.18
C ILE A 125 -58.68 21.51 -22.49
N ILE A 126 -57.48 21.97 -22.11
CA ILE A 126 -56.54 21.14 -21.35
C ILE A 126 -57.06 20.80 -19.95
N ALA A 127 -57.85 21.67 -19.30
CA ALA A 127 -58.44 21.36 -18.00
C ALA A 127 -59.38 20.13 -18.06
N VAL A 128 -60.14 20.02 -19.16
CA VAL A 128 -61.03 18.87 -19.44
C VAL A 128 -60.24 17.62 -19.85
N PHE A 129 -59.13 17.78 -20.58
CA PHE A 129 -58.25 16.64 -20.87
C PHE A 129 -57.52 16.12 -19.65
N ARG A 130 -57.28 16.95 -18.62
CA ARG A 130 -56.58 16.55 -17.39
C ARG A 130 -57.35 15.48 -16.61
N THR A 131 -58.69 15.56 -16.59
CA THR A 131 -59.55 14.54 -15.98
C THR A 131 -59.64 13.26 -16.81
N LEU A 132 -59.58 13.36 -18.14
CA LEU A 132 -59.66 12.21 -19.06
C LEU A 132 -58.31 11.50 -19.29
N ALA A 133 -57.18 12.21 -19.15
CA ALA A 133 -55.84 11.66 -19.38
C ALA A 133 -55.27 10.93 -18.15
N LYS A 134 -55.71 11.28 -16.93
CA LYS A 134 -55.25 10.67 -15.68
C LYS A 134 -55.24 9.13 -15.68
N PRO A 135 -56.32 8.43 -16.08
CA PRO A 135 -56.34 6.97 -16.11
C PRO A 135 -55.29 6.39 -17.06
N ALA A 136 -55.08 7.05 -18.19
CA ALA A 136 -54.21 6.53 -19.23
C ALA A 136 -52.73 6.89 -19.00
N LEU A 137 -52.43 7.95 -18.23
CA LEU A 137 -51.09 8.24 -17.71
C LEU A 137 -50.60 7.17 -16.71
N ARG A 138 -51.50 6.52 -15.97
CA ARG A 138 -51.15 5.40 -15.06
C ARG A 138 -50.65 4.15 -15.78
N HIS A 139 -51.01 3.99 -17.07
CA HIS A 139 -50.62 2.83 -17.87
C HIS A 139 -49.32 3.05 -18.67
N ILE A 140 -48.64 4.17 -18.47
CA ILE A 140 -47.37 4.46 -19.13
C ILE A 140 -46.26 3.66 -18.43
N ALA A 141 -45.56 2.82 -19.20
CA ALA A 141 -44.45 2.02 -18.70
C ALA A 141 -43.20 2.90 -18.52
N VAL A 142 -42.88 3.18 -17.26
CA VAL A 142 -41.66 3.88 -16.84
C VAL A 142 -40.61 2.82 -16.45
N PRO A 143 -39.40 2.80 -17.03
CA PRO A 143 -38.26 2.04 -16.56
C PRO A 143 -38.06 2.27 -15.08
N THR A 144 -37.97 1.17 -14.35
CA THR A 144 -37.83 1.19 -12.90
C THR A 144 -36.38 1.10 -12.47
N ASP A 145 -35.41 1.11 -13.38
CA ASP A 145 -33.99 1.12 -13.05
C ASP A 145 -33.40 2.53 -13.11
N ILE A 146 -32.53 2.81 -12.14
CA ILE A 146 -31.98 4.15 -11.91
C ILE A 146 -31.02 4.55 -13.03
N GLN A 147 -30.31 3.58 -13.60
CA GLN A 147 -29.39 3.79 -14.70
C GLN A 147 -30.13 4.30 -15.93
N SER A 148 -31.26 3.68 -16.31
CA SER A 148 -32.12 4.17 -17.37
C SER A 148 -32.63 5.58 -17.07
N ILE A 149 -33.10 5.86 -15.85
CA ILE A 149 -33.54 7.22 -15.50
C ILE A 149 -32.39 8.24 -15.63
N LEU A 150 -31.21 7.96 -15.09
CA LEU A 150 -30.05 8.85 -15.18
C LEU A 150 -29.50 8.96 -16.61
N ARG A 151 -29.73 7.97 -17.48
CA ARG A 151 -29.43 8.06 -18.91
C ARG A 151 -30.51 8.78 -19.71
N GLY A 152 -31.65 9.11 -19.09
CA GLY A 152 -32.80 9.73 -19.75
C GLY A 152 -33.78 8.75 -20.40
N ASP A 153 -33.58 7.44 -20.20
CA ASP A 153 -34.45 6.36 -20.65
C ASP A 153 -35.60 6.18 -19.64
N ILE A 154 -36.73 6.87 -19.84
CA ILE A 154 -37.86 6.85 -18.89
C ILE A 154 -39.11 6.24 -19.51
N LEU A 155 -39.03 5.70 -20.73
CA LEU A 155 -40.15 5.01 -21.37
C LEU A 155 -39.70 3.77 -22.12
N ALA A 156 -40.14 2.60 -21.68
CA ALA A 156 -39.95 1.33 -22.40
C ALA A 156 -40.89 1.27 -23.61
N SER A 157 -40.68 2.12 -24.62
CA SER A 157 -41.43 2.05 -25.86
C SER A 157 -40.69 1.12 -26.82
N LYS A 158 -41.35 0.05 -27.28
CA LYS A 158 -40.85 -0.89 -28.32
C LYS A 158 -40.52 -0.21 -29.68
N GLN A 159 -40.59 1.12 -29.79
CA GLN A 159 -40.59 1.85 -31.05
C GLN A 159 -39.91 3.25 -31.04
N SER A 160 -39.27 3.70 -29.96
CA SER A 160 -38.53 4.99 -29.97
C SER A 160 -37.03 4.76 -30.13
N THR A 161 -36.59 4.53 -31.37
CA THR A 161 -35.18 4.42 -31.78
C THR A 161 -34.55 5.78 -32.12
N SER A 162 -35.12 6.89 -31.63
CA SER A 162 -34.59 8.23 -31.87
C SER A 162 -33.65 8.61 -30.73
N GLU A 163 -32.34 8.54 -30.96
CA GLU A 163 -31.36 9.18 -30.07
C GLU A 163 -31.75 10.65 -29.84
N ALA A 164 -31.68 11.11 -28.59
CA ALA A 164 -31.91 12.51 -28.25
C ALA A 164 -30.83 13.37 -28.95
N SER A 165 -31.25 14.45 -29.62
CA SER A 165 -30.29 15.33 -30.31
C SER A 165 -29.36 16.03 -29.30
N PRO A 166 -28.04 16.07 -29.53
CA PRO A 166 -27.11 16.85 -28.71
C PRO A 166 -27.38 18.36 -28.75
N ASP A 167 -28.23 18.83 -29.67
CA ASP A 167 -28.68 20.23 -29.72
C ASP A 167 -29.35 20.69 -28.42
N PHE A 168 -29.95 19.78 -27.65
CA PHE A 168 -30.54 20.13 -26.34
C PHE A 168 -29.51 20.68 -25.35
N LEU A 169 -28.25 20.23 -25.40
CA LEU A 169 -27.20 20.73 -24.51
C LEU A 169 -26.91 22.22 -24.72
N LYS A 170 -27.29 22.79 -25.88
CA LYS A 170 -27.24 24.24 -26.12
C LYS A 170 -28.22 25.01 -25.24
N LEU A 171 -29.24 24.37 -24.66
CA LEU A 171 -30.18 24.99 -23.73
C LEU A 171 -29.75 24.81 -22.28
N VAL A 172 -28.82 23.90 -21.98
CA VAL A 172 -28.33 23.65 -20.64
C VAL A 172 -27.25 24.66 -20.30
N ARG A 173 -27.51 25.49 -19.30
CA ARG A 173 -26.52 26.43 -18.76
C ARG A 173 -25.60 25.72 -17.79
N VAL A 174 -26.18 25.08 -16.77
CA VAL A 174 -25.47 24.33 -15.72
C VAL A 174 -26.40 23.23 -15.20
N VAL A 175 -25.83 22.08 -14.85
CA VAL A 175 -26.51 21.03 -14.07
C VAL A 175 -25.90 21.02 -12.67
N HIS A 176 -26.74 21.01 -11.65
CA HIS A 176 -26.37 20.87 -10.26
C HIS A 176 -26.84 19.52 -9.73
N ILE A 177 -25.97 18.82 -9.00
CA ILE A 177 -26.31 17.63 -8.23
C ILE A 177 -26.06 17.98 -6.77
N GLY A 178 -26.99 17.69 -5.88
CA GLY A 178 -26.78 18.01 -4.47
C GLY A 178 -27.86 17.41 -3.60
N ASN A 179 -27.55 17.21 -2.32
CA ASN A 179 -28.42 16.50 -1.38
C ASN A 179 -28.79 15.10 -1.90
N THR A 180 -27.84 14.44 -2.57
CA THR A 180 -27.98 13.05 -3.02
C THR A 180 -27.30 12.16 -1.99
N GLU A 181 -28.00 11.16 -1.48
CA GLU A 181 -27.46 10.18 -0.52
C GLU A 181 -28.03 8.81 -0.86
N PHE A 182 -27.18 7.80 -0.92
CA PHE A 182 -27.60 6.44 -1.21
C PHE A 182 -26.67 5.39 -0.60
N GLU A 183 -27.23 4.20 -0.41
CA GLU A 183 -26.53 2.97 -0.08
C GLU A 183 -26.22 2.24 -1.39
N ALA A 184 -24.98 1.79 -1.53
CA ALA A 184 -24.55 1.02 -2.69
C ALA A 184 -24.96 -0.45 -2.55
N PHE A 185 -25.24 -1.11 -3.68
CA PHE A 185 -25.26 -2.58 -3.72
C PHE A 185 -23.93 -3.16 -3.28
N SER A 186 -23.92 -4.36 -2.72
CA SER A 186 -22.70 -5.12 -2.46
C SER A 186 -22.15 -5.75 -3.75
N GLY A 187 -20.84 -5.91 -3.85
CA GLY A 187 -20.13 -6.56 -4.95
C GLY A 187 -19.99 -5.70 -6.20
N TYR A 188 -20.21 -4.38 -6.11
CA TYR A 188 -20.03 -3.49 -7.25
C TYR A 188 -18.66 -2.82 -7.22
N PRO A 189 -17.95 -2.75 -8.35
CA PRO A 189 -16.64 -2.12 -8.40
C PRO A 189 -16.77 -0.59 -8.38
N LEU A 190 -15.88 0.06 -7.65
CA LEU A 190 -15.70 1.51 -7.63
C LEU A 190 -14.21 1.84 -7.63
N ALA A 191 -13.82 2.81 -8.45
CA ALA A 191 -12.42 3.24 -8.59
C ALA A 191 -12.27 4.74 -8.44
N PHE A 192 -11.24 5.15 -7.69
CA PHE A 192 -10.82 6.54 -7.51
C PHE A 192 -9.47 6.76 -8.21
N GLY A 193 -9.50 6.84 -9.54
CA GLY A 193 -8.28 6.92 -10.36
C GLY A 193 -7.44 5.64 -10.27
N GLU A 194 -6.11 5.78 -10.32
CA GLU A 194 -5.17 4.66 -10.16
C GLU A 194 -4.81 4.37 -8.69
N LEU A 195 -5.39 5.12 -7.75
CA LEU A 195 -4.96 5.12 -6.34
C LEU A 195 -5.67 4.05 -5.52
N ILE A 196 -6.99 3.92 -5.69
CA ILE A 196 -7.81 2.99 -4.90
C ILE A 196 -8.92 2.45 -5.78
N ASP A 197 -9.04 1.13 -5.85
CA ASP A 197 -10.18 0.40 -6.42
C ASP A 197 -10.69 -0.64 -5.44
N PHE A 198 -12.00 -0.87 -5.38
CA PHE A 198 -12.61 -1.88 -4.53
C PHE A 198 -14.01 -2.28 -4.96
N ASP A 199 -14.45 -3.43 -4.47
CA ASP A 199 -15.85 -3.81 -4.48
C ASP A 199 -16.54 -3.25 -3.23
N THR A 200 -17.75 -2.76 -3.40
CA THR A 200 -18.62 -2.30 -2.32
C THR A 200 -19.11 -3.47 -1.47
N ARG A 201 -19.27 -3.29 -0.15
CA ARG A 201 -19.93 -4.29 0.70
C ARG A 201 -21.12 -3.71 1.45
N SER A 202 -20.88 -2.64 2.20
CA SER A 202 -21.90 -1.89 2.93
C SER A 202 -21.48 -0.44 2.92
N LEU A 203 -21.68 0.20 1.77
CA LEU A 203 -21.15 1.52 1.46
C LEU A 203 -22.29 2.53 1.35
N ARG A 204 -22.14 3.67 2.01
CA ARG A 204 -23.01 4.83 1.87
C ARG A 204 -22.25 5.93 1.16
N VAL A 205 -22.89 6.54 0.16
CA VAL A 205 -22.34 7.60 -0.66
C VAL A 205 -23.25 8.81 -0.58
N ALA A 206 -22.68 10.00 -0.46
CA ALA A 206 -23.40 11.25 -0.59
C ALA A 206 -22.70 12.18 -1.58
N ILE A 207 -23.46 12.80 -2.48
CA ILE A 207 -22.96 13.89 -3.32
C ILE A 207 -23.45 15.19 -2.68
N ASP A 208 -22.51 15.90 -2.05
CA ASP A 208 -22.78 17.16 -1.36
C ASP A 208 -22.95 18.28 -2.38
N LYS A 209 -22.09 18.29 -3.41
CA LYS A 209 -22.12 19.26 -4.50
C LYS A 209 -21.57 18.67 -5.78
N GLY A 210 -22.36 18.66 -6.84
CA GLY A 210 -21.95 18.35 -8.20
C GLY A 210 -22.34 19.48 -9.12
N THR A 211 -21.47 19.82 -10.06
CA THR A 211 -21.71 20.84 -11.09
C THR A 211 -21.20 20.33 -12.43
N PHE A 212 -22.03 20.45 -13.44
CA PHE A 212 -21.66 20.16 -14.82
C PHE A 212 -22.03 21.35 -15.70
N THR A 213 -21.06 21.84 -16.46
CA THR A 213 -21.25 22.90 -17.45
C THR A 213 -20.87 22.36 -18.81
N PRO A 214 -21.85 22.11 -19.70
CA PRO A 214 -21.57 21.67 -21.06
C PRO A 214 -20.62 22.64 -21.80
N PRO A 215 -19.73 22.15 -22.68
CA PRO A 215 -19.64 20.76 -23.13
C PRO A 215 -18.72 19.85 -22.30
N ALA A 216 -17.98 20.34 -21.31
CA ALA A 216 -16.88 19.53 -20.74
C ALA A 216 -16.51 19.76 -19.26
N GLN A 217 -17.01 20.81 -18.59
CA GLN A 217 -16.56 21.08 -17.22
C GLN A 217 -17.40 20.27 -16.23
N PHE A 218 -16.71 19.50 -15.39
CA PHE A 218 -17.34 18.67 -14.38
C PHE A 218 -16.59 18.75 -13.05
N GLU A 219 -17.35 18.95 -11.98
CA GLU A 219 -16.84 18.95 -10.61
C GLU A 219 -17.84 18.27 -9.68
N VAL A 220 -17.39 17.30 -8.89
CA VAL A 220 -18.18 16.64 -7.85
C VAL A 220 -17.39 16.54 -6.56
N ASP A 221 -18.00 17.00 -5.48
CA ASP A 221 -17.59 16.80 -4.10
C ASP A 221 -18.60 15.86 -3.43
N GLY A 222 -18.09 14.85 -2.73
CA GLY A 222 -18.94 13.90 -2.03
C GLY A 222 -18.27 13.24 -0.84
N ARG A 223 -19.08 12.46 -0.12
CA ARG A 223 -18.72 11.65 1.03
C ARG A 223 -18.97 10.19 0.75
N ILE A 224 -18.17 9.34 1.38
CA ILE A 224 -18.23 7.90 1.21
C ILE A 224 -17.80 7.22 2.52
N ASP A 225 -18.64 6.32 3.03
CA ASP A 225 -18.45 5.69 4.33
C ASP A 225 -18.94 4.25 4.31
N GLY A 226 -18.20 3.34 4.95
CA GLY A 226 -18.63 1.97 5.15
C GLY A 226 -17.55 0.93 4.85
N ASP A 227 -18.01 -0.30 4.60
CA ASP A 227 -17.14 -1.46 4.40
C ASP A 227 -16.92 -1.71 2.90
N ILE A 228 -15.68 -2.06 2.56
CA ILE A 228 -15.19 -2.35 1.21
C ILE A 228 -14.47 -3.71 1.18
N GLU A 229 -14.37 -4.32 0.01
CA GLU A 229 -13.73 -5.63 -0.16
C GLU A 229 -13.05 -5.79 -1.52
N ASN A 230 -12.21 -6.82 -1.63
CA ASN A 230 -11.55 -7.28 -2.87
C ASN A 230 -10.81 -6.22 -3.71
N GLY A 231 -10.32 -5.16 -3.06
CA GLY A 231 -9.73 -4.03 -3.76
C GLY A 231 -8.21 -4.06 -3.90
N ALA A 232 -7.70 -2.98 -4.47
CA ALA A 232 -6.29 -2.61 -4.41
C ALA A 232 -6.12 -1.14 -4.02
N ALA A 233 -4.98 -0.86 -3.38
CA ALA A 233 -4.57 0.48 -3.02
C ALA A 233 -3.12 0.69 -3.48
N ALA A 234 -2.90 1.78 -4.19
CA ALA A 234 -1.61 2.25 -4.64
C ALA A 234 -1.32 3.63 -4.03
N PHE A 235 -0.32 3.66 -3.16
CA PHE A 235 0.25 4.89 -2.61
C PHE A 235 1.72 4.96 -3.03
N LEU A 236 2.36 6.12 -3.02
CA LEU A 236 3.74 6.30 -3.52
C LEU A 236 4.71 5.14 -3.20
N GLY A 237 5.01 4.29 -4.20
CA GLY A 237 5.89 3.11 -4.08
C GLY A 237 5.27 1.84 -3.47
N ASN A 238 4.03 1.92 -3.01
CA ASN A 238 3.23 0.87 -2.39
C ASN A 238 2.13 0.43 -3.35
N HIS A 239 1.97 -0.88 -3.53
CA HIS A 239 0.83 -1.46 -4.20
C HIS A 239 0.39 -2.69 -3.42
N GLY A 240 -0.83 -2.68 -2.91
CA GLY A 240 -1.37 -3.76 -2.10
C GLY A 240 -2.77 -4.13 -2.55
N ARG A 241 -3.05 -5.43 -2.65
CA ARG A 241 -4.42 -5.93 -2.69
C ARG A 241 -4.89 -6.22 -1.28
N PHE A 242 -6.18 -6.02 -1.06
CA PHE A 242 -6.83 -6.29 0.21
C PHE A 242 -8.10 -7.11 0.01
N SER A 243 -8.41 -7.91 1.03
CA SER A 243 -9.66 -8.70 1.04
C SER A 243 -10.80 -7.90 1.67
N ARG A 244 -10.50 -7.09 2.68
CA ARG A 244 -11.46 -6.28 3.42
C ARG A 244 -10.86 -4.92 3.73
N GLY A 245 -11.72 -3.92 3.83
CA GLY A 245 -11.36 -2.62 4.32
C GLY A 245 -12.55 -1.88 4.92
N GLU A 246 -12.22 -0.82 5.63
CA GLU A 246 -13.18 0.07 6.27
C GLU A 246 -12.80 1.51 5.95
N LEU A 247 -13.80 2.30 5.55
CA LEU A 247 -13.67 3.71 5.25
C LEU A 247 -14.60 4.53 6.15
N ARG A 248 -14.02 5.48 6.89
CA ARG A 248 -14.76 6.38 7.77
C ARG A 248 -14.42 7.84 7.53
N ARG A 249 -15.44 8.67 7.54
CA ARG A 249 -15.41 10.09 7.17
C ARG A 249 -14.68 10.27 5.83
N GLY A 250 -14.99 9.42 4.85
CA GLY A 250 -14.39 9.49 3.53
C GLY A 250 -14.96 10.67 2.76
N THR A 251 -14.10 11.38 2.04
CA THR A 251 -14.47 12.49 1.16
C THR A 251 -13.71 12.33 -0.14
N PHE A 252 -14.39 12.56 -1.26
CA PHE A 252 -13.76 12.56 -2.57
C PHE A 252 -14.11 13.85 -3.31
N ARG A 253 -13.18 14.28 -4.15
CA ARG A 253 -13.42 15.34 -5.13
C ARG A 253 -12.93 14.87 -6.48
N VAL A 254 -13.79 15.02 -7.47
CA VAL A 254 -13.50 14.69 -8.87
C VAL A 254 -13.69 15.96 -9.66
N SER A 255 -12.60 16.47 -10.23
CA SER A 255 -12.59 17.55 -11.21
C SER A 255 -11.94 17.05 -12.49
N ASP A 256 -12.03 17.82 -13.57
CA ASP A 256 -11.90 17.31 -14.94
C ASP A 256 -10.88 16.20 -15.21
N ASN A 257 -9.66 16.33 -14.68
CA ASN A 257 -8.58 15.34 -14.75
C ASN A 257 -7.92 15.06 -13.39
N GLN A 258 -8.57 15.41 -12.28
CA GLN A 258 -8.00 15.25 -10.94
C GLN A 258 -9.01 14.59 -10.02
N THR A 259 -8.60 13.49 -9.42
CA THR A 259 -9.33 12.86 -8.32
C THR A 259 -8.51 13.07 -7.06
N SER A 260 -9.14 13.59 -6.01
CA SER A 260 -8.57 13.59 -4.67
C SER A 260 -9.46 12.80 -3.72
N PHE A 261 -8.81 12.16 -2.76
CA PHE A 261 -9.46 11.29 -1.79
C PHE A 261 -8.87 11.55 -0.41
N SER A 262 -9.72 11.65 0.59
CA SER A 262 -9.32 11.68 1.99
C SER A 262 -10.28 10.90 2.86
N ALA A 263 -9.80 10.46 4.02
CA ALA A 263 -10.59 9.72 4.98
C ALA A 263 -10.17 10.06 6.40
N GLY A 264 -11.14 10.16 7.31
CA GLY A 264 -10.83 10.28 8.73
C GLY A 264 -10.20 9.00 9.30
N ALA A 265 -10.62 7.84 8.80
CA ALA A 265 -9.95 6.56 9.02
C ALA A 265 -10.09 5.66 7.79
N PHE A 266 -9.02 4.96 7.45
CA PHE A 266 -8.96 4.01 6.35
C PHE A 266 -8.16 2.79 6.80
N ALA A 267 -8.81 1.64 6.91
CA ALA A 267 -8.19 0.40 7.37
C ALA A 267 -8.32 -0.70 6.33
N LEU A 268 -7.27 -1.46 6.10
CA LEU A 268 -7.19 -2.52 5.08
C LEU A 268 -6.57 -3.80 5.65
N ASP A 269 -7.21 -4.93 5.38
CA ASP A 269 -6.67 -6.27 5.58
C ASP A 269 -6.00 -6.75 4.27
N LEU A 270 -4.69 -6.57 4.20
CA LEU A 270 -3.87 -6.81 3.02
C LEU A 270 -3.68 -8.32 2.78
N THR A 271 -3.86 -8.74 1.52
CA THR A 271 -3.69 -10.13 1.10
C THR A 271 -2.34 -10.39 0.46
N TYR A 272 -1.91 -9.48 -0.42
CA TYR A 272 -0.59 -9.52 -1.04
C TYR A 272 -0.21 -8.17 -1.65
N GLY A 273 1.08 -7.91 -1.83
CA GLY A 273 1.56 -6.73 -2.53
C GLY A 273 3.00 -6.36 -2.19
N GLN A 274 3.41 -5.16 -2.56
CA GLN A 274 4.67 -4.56 -2.13
C GLN A 274 4.39 -3.31 -1.31
N PHE A 275 4.96 -3.26 -0.13
CA PHE A 275 4.91 -2.10 0.75
C PHE A 275 6.32 -1.58 1.00
N HIS A 276 6.49 -0.28 0.88
CA HIS A 276 7.72 0.45 1.07
C HIS A 276 7.48 1.48 2.16
N TRP A 277 8.14 1.26 3.30
CA TRP A 277 8.15 2.26 4.34
C TRP A 277 9.06 3.43 3.91
N PRO A 278 8.61 4.70 3.99
CA PRO A 278 9.45 5.84 3.64
C PRO A 278 10.79 5.85 4.40
N GLY A 279 11.89 5.81 3.65
CA GLY A 279 13.27 5.78 4.18
C GLY A 279 13.65 4.47 4.89
N GLY A 280 12.80 3.44 4.80
CA GLY A 280 12.93 2.19 5.53
C GLY A 280 12.79 0.95 4.65
N PRO A 281 12.36 -0.18 5.24
CA PRO A 281 12.30 -1.46 4.52
C PRO A 281 11.22 -1.49 3.45
N LYS A 282 11.48 -2.31 2.42
CA LYS A 282 10.52 -2.80 1.44
C LYS A 282 10.12 -4.22 1.84
N ILE A 283 8.83 -4.53 1.80
CA ILE A 283 8.24 -5.78 2.25
C ILE A 283 7.30 -6.30 1.17
N GLY A 284 7.49 -7.55 0.76
CA GLY A 284 6.48 -8.28 -0.01
C GLY A 284 5.39 -8.75 0.94
N VAL A 285 4.34 -7.94 1.08
CA VAL A 285 3.26 -8.14 2.03
C VAL A 285 2.46 -9.39 1.68
N GLU A 286 2.02 -10.14 2.69
CA GLU A 286 1.05 -11.23 2.61
C GLU A 286 0.08 -11.21 3.80
N ALA A 287 -1.04 -11.94 3.70
CA ALA A 287 -1.95 -12.12 4.83
C ALA A 287 -1.24 -12.81 6.02
N PRO A 288 -1.52 -12.42 7.29
CA PRO A 288 -2.60 -11.56 7.76
C PRO A 288 -2.15 -10.10 8.03
N SER A 289 -1.63 -9.41 7.02
CA SER A 289 -1.18 -8.02 7.17
C SER A 289 -2.34 -7.02 7.30
N ARG A 290 -2.15 -6.00 8.15
CA ARG A 290 -3.11 -4.90 8.34
C ARG A 290 -2.42 -3.56 8.21
N PHE A 291 -3.09 -2.64 7.51
CA PHE A 291 -2.63 -1.27 7.31
C PHE A 291 -3.78 -0.30 7.60
N GLU A 292 -3.55 0.64 8.52
CA GLU A 292 -4.55 1.62 8.94
C GLU A 292 -3.96 3.03 8.90
N VAL A 293 -4.72 3.97 8.35
CA VAL A 293 -4.35 5.38 8.28
C VAL A 293 -5.48 6.23 8.84
N ARG A 294 -5.17 7.01 9.88
CA ARG A 294 -6.03 8.08 10.39
C ARG A 294 -5.71 9.39 9.70
N ASP A 295 -6.74 10.19 9.46
CA ASP A 295 -6.65 11.49 8.78
C ASP A 295 -5.92 11.42 7.42
N LEU A 296 -6.19 10.35 6.67
CA LEU A 296 -5.64 10.09 5.34
C LEU A 296 -5.97 11.25 4.40
N ARG A 297 -4.94 11.77 3.75
CA ARG A 297 -5.07 12.68 2.60
C ARG A 297 -4.19 12.18 1.48
N VAL A 298 -4.79 11.91 0.33
CA VAL A 298 -4.08 11.47 -0.87
C VAL A 298 -4.09 12.60 -1.90
N ARG A 299 -2.92 12.95 -2.40
CA ARG A 299 -2.73 13.96 -3.44
C ARG A 299 -2.80 13.29 -4.82
N PRO A 300 -3.06 14.05 -5.90
CA PRO A 300 -3.14 13.50 -7.25
C PRO A 300 -1.85 12.81 -7.75
N ASP A 301 -0.69 13.11 -7.14
CA ASP A 301 0.59 12.48 -7.45
C ASP A 301 0.82 11.14 -6.70
N GLY A 302 -0.18 10.67 -5.94
CA GLY A 302 -0.11 9.44 -5.13
C GLY A 302 0.65 9.59 -3.81
N SER A 303 1.18 10.78 -3.51
CA SER A 303 1.70 11.08 -2.18
C SER A 303 0.55 11.14 -1.17
N TYR A 304 0.79 10.58 0.01
CA TYR A 304 -0.21 10.56 1.07
C TYR A 304 0.34 11.15 2.37
N SER A 305 -0.59 11.56 3.23
CA SER A 305 -0.32 12.01 4.59
C SER A 305 -1.35 11.43 5.55
N GLY A 306 -0.96 11.21 6.80
CA GLY A 306 -1.83 10.66 7.84
C GLY A 306 -1.03 10.10 9.01
N ILE A 307 -1.73 9.52 9.98
CA ILE A 307 -1.14 8.77 11.08
C ILE A 307 -1.35 7.28 10.81
N VAL A 308 -0.25 6.54 10.68
CA VAL A 308 -0.23 5.15 10.24
C VAL A 308 -0.05 4.22 11.42
N ASP A 309 -0.92 3.22 11.49
CA ASP A 309 -0.78 2.01 12.29
C ASP A 309 -0.64 0.85 11.30
N ALA A 310 0.42 0.04 11.43
CA ALA A 310 0.62 -1.09 10.52
C ALA A 310 1.18 -2.31 11.25
N ALA A 311 0.70 -3.47 10.84
CA ALA A 311 1.25 -4.78 11.18
C ALA A 311 1.40 -5.55 9.86
N LEU A 312 2.60 -5.50 9.29
CA LEU A 312 2.90 -6.07 7.98
C LEU A 312 3.75 -7.33 8.14
N PHE A 313 3.38 -8.36 7.41
CA PHE A 313 4.04 -9.67 7.37
C PHE A 313 4.38 -9.99 5.92
N GLY A 314 5.57 -10.54 5.69
CA GLY A 314 6.03 -10.88 4.34
C GLY A 314 7.15 -11.89 4.34
N LYS A 315 7.14 -12.85 3.41
CA LYS A 315 8.24 -13.83 3.26
C LYS A 315 9.55 -13.22 2.82
N VAL A 316 9.48 -12.10 2.11
CA VAL A 316 10.64 -11.42 1.53
C VAL A 316 10.57 -9.93 1.80
N GLY A 317 11.72 -9.32 2.00
CA GLY A 317 11.88 -7.88 2.07
C GLY A 317 13.31 -7.45 1.77
N SER A 318 13.51 -6.15 1.73
CA SER A 318 14.85 -5.57 1.62
C SER A 318 14.94 -4.24 2.34
N VAL A 319 16.12 -3.94 2.88
CA VAL A 319 16.50 -2.59 3.32
C VAL A 319 17.48 -2.06 2.28
N ASP A 320 17.11 -0.98 1.59
CA ASP A 320 17.92 -0.34 0.55
C ASP A 320 18.23 1.10 0.98
N ARG A 321 19.51 1.44 1.20
CA ARG A 321 19.94 2.82 1.49
C ARG A 321 21.42 3.03 1.15
N ALA A 322 21.75 4.17 0.55
CA ALA A 322 23.11 4.53 0.07
C ALA A 322 23.79 3.48 -0.84
N GLY A 323 23.02 2.73 -1.63
CA GLY A 323 23.52 1.68 -2.52
C GLY A 323 23.74 0.31 -1.86
N THR A 324 23.63 0.22 -0.53
CA THR A 324 23.68 -1.05 0.19
C THR A 324 22.28 -1.65 0.28
N ARG A 325 22.18 -2.94 -0.05
CA ARG A 325 20.93 -3.71 -0.03
C ARG A 325 21.09 -4.91 0.89
N ILE A 326 20.26 -4.98 1.93
CA ILE A 326 20.13 -6.15 2.81
C ILE A 326 18.84 -6.86 2.44
N ALA A 327 18.94 -8.13 2.01
CA ALA A 327 17.78 -8.97 1.80
C ALA A 327 17.31 -9.58 3.14
N ALA A 328 16.00 -9.60 3.36
CA ALA A 328 15.37 -10.11 4.58
C ALA A 328 14.32 -11.17 4.22
N ASN A 329 14.20 -12.21 5.06
CA ASN A 329 13.15 -13.22 4.93
C ASN A 329 12.26 -13.21 6.18
N ASP A 330 11.01 -13.63 6.04
CA ASP A 330 10.03 -13.70 7.14
C ASP A 330 9.97 -12.39 7.94
N VAL A 331 9.78 -11.29 7.21
CA VAL A 331 9.79 -9.92 7.69
C VAL A 331 8.48 -9.59 8.39
N GLN A 332 8.59 -8.99 9.56
CA GLN A 332 7.50 -8.44 10.33
C GLN A 332 7.81 -6.97 10.61
N LEU A 333 6.90 -6.09 10.25
CA LEU A 333 6.99 -4.66 10.54
C LEU A 333 5.77 -4.23 11.33
N HIS A 334 6.03 -3.59 12.47
CA HIS A 334 5.00 -3.01 13.30
C HIS A 334 5.26 -1.53 13.50
N THR A 335 4.22 -0.72 13.38
CA THR A 335 4.26 0.69 13.77
C THR A 335 2.94 1.07 14.42
N HIS A 336 3.02 1.96 15.40
CA HIS A 336 1.86 2.52 16.07
C HIS A 336 1.99 4.05 16.10
N GLY A 337 1.10 4.74 15.38
CA GLY A 337 1.00 6.19 15.40
C GLY A 337 2.08 6.92 14.60
N ALA A 338 2.79 6.27 13.67
CA ALA A 338 3.80 6.93 12.85
C ALA A 338 3.16 7.94 11.89
N LYS A 339 3.69 9.16 11.87
CA LYS A 339 3.15 10.25 11.07
C LYS A 339 3.81 10.23 9.69
N ILE A 340 2.99 10.19 8.64
CA ILE A 340 3.41 10.43 7.26
C ILE A 340 2.98 11.82 6.83
N VAL A 341 3.93 12.63 6.32
CA VAL A 341 3.66 13.95 5.76
C VAL A 341 4.29 14.03 4.37
N ASN A 342 3.48 14.13 3.33
CA ASN A 342 3.92 14.15 1.93
C ASN A 342 4.91 13.01 1.61
N GLY A 343 4.59 11.78 2.04
CA GLY A 343 5.44 10.62 1.82
C GLY A 343 6.72 10.55 2.67
N LYS A 344 6.87 11.39 3.71
CA LYS A 344 7.96 11.32 4.68
C LYS A 344 7.48 10.82 6.03
N ALA A 345 8.20 9.88 6.63
CA ALA A 345 7.86 9.25 7.89
C ALA A 345 8.56 9.90 9.09
N THR A 346 7.79 10.08 10.16
CA THR A 346 8.29 10.38 11.50
C THR A 346 7.58 9.49 12.52
N GLY A 347 8.34 8.76 13.33
CA GLY A 347 7.79 7.87 14.35
C GLY A 347 8.55 6.56 14.47
N ASP A 348 8.05 5.68 15.33
CA ASP A 348 8.72 4.45 15.72
C ASP A 348 8.23 3.26 14.91
N ILE A 349 9.15 2.35 14.62
CA ILE A 349 8.91 1.09 13.93
C ILE A 349 9.67 -0.02 14.64
N LYS A 350 9.01 -1.15 14.78
CA LYS A 350 9.64 -2.42 15.12
C LYS A 350 9.78 -3.26 13.87
N LEU A 351 10.99 -3.71 13.60
CA LEU A 351 11.33 -4.53 12.45
C LEU A 351 11.97 -5.82 12.92
N ASN A 352 11.36 -6.95 12.61
CA ASN A 352 11.88 -8.27 12.92
C ASN A 352 11.97 -9.09 11.64
N PHE A 353 13.06 -9.82 11.42
CA PHE A 353 13.18 -10.74 10.28
C PHE A 353 14.16 -11.87 10.55
N GLN A 354 14.05 -12.95 9.77
CA GLN A 354 15.05 -13.98 9.70
C GLN A 354 16.05 -13.67 8.59
N TYR A 355 17.32 -13.51 8.95
CA TYR A 355 18.37 -13.31 7.97
C TYR A 355 18.93 -14.66 7.52
N ARG A 356 19.34 -14.72 6.25
CA ARG A 356 20.10 -15.85 5.69
C ARG A 356 21.30 -15.32 4.93
N LEU A 357 22.48 -15.61 5.44
CA LEU A 357 23.75 -15.23 4.81
C LEU A 357 24.53 -16.49 4.42
N ASN A 358 24.65 -16.73 3.11
CA ASN A 358 25.57 -17.73 2.58
C ASN A 358 26.94 -17.05 2.37
N HIS A 359 27.97 -17.52 3.07
CA HIS A 359 29.32 -17.00 2.95
C HIS A 359 30.29 -18.13 2.59
N THR A 360 31.22 -17.90 1.67
CA THR A 360 32.29 -18.87 1.41
C THR A 360 33.58 -18.34 2.00
N LEU A 361 34.00 -18.93 3.12
CA LEU A 361 35.31 -18.64 3.71
C LEU A 361 36.39 -19.22 2.79
N VAL A 362 37.32 -18.37 2.37
CA VAL A 362 38.52 -18.78 1.62
C VAL A 362 39.69 -18.74 2.57
N VAL A 363 40.25 -19.91 2.85
CA VAL A 363 41.43 -20.04 3.71
C VAL A 363 42.65 -20.22 2.81
N HIS A 364 43.48 -19.18 2.77
CA HIS A 364 44.75 -19.19 2.06
C HIS A 364 45.80 -19.93 2.90
N TYR A 365 46.41 -20.96 2.32
CA TYR A 365 47.58 -21.59 2.90
C TYR A 365 48.83 -20.91 2.33
N PRO A 366 49.74 -20.41 3.17
CA PRO A 366 50.97 -19.74 2.70
C PRO A 366 52.04 -20.71 2.16
N VAL A 367 51.63 -21.93 1.78
CA VAL A 367 52.47 -22.98 1.21
C VAL A 367 51.98 -23.18 -0.23
N GLU A 368 52.81 -22.86 -1.22
CA GLU A 368 52.41 -22.81 -2.64
C GLU A 368 51.79 -24.14 -3.14
N GLU A 369 52.18 -25.28 -2.56
CA GLU A 369 51.63 -26.59 -2.93
C GLU A 369 50.24 -26.88 -2.36
N LEU A 370 49.77 -26.11 -1.36
CA LEU A 370 48.44 -26.25 -0.76
C LEU A 370 47.47 -25.25 -1.41
N ARG A 371 46.49 -25.79 -2.14
CA ARG A 371 45.42 -24.97 -2.72
C ARG A 371 44.55 -24.33 -1.64
N ASP A 372 44.05 -23.14 -1.93
CA ASP A 372 43.02 -22.47 -1.13
C ASP A 372 41.87 -23.41 -0.79
N ARG A 373 41.54 -23.49 0.49
CA ARG A 373 40.36 -24.23 0.93
C ARG A 373 39.16 -23.31 0.99
N ARG A 374 38.12 -23.69 0.28
CA ARG A 374 36.83 -23.00 0.28
C ARG A 374 35.87 -23.74 1.20
N VAL A 375 35.31 -23.02 2.17
CA VAL A 375 34.42 -23.57 3.19
C VAL A 375 33.10 -22.82 3.09
N PRO A 376 32.03 -23.44 2.58
CA PRO A 376 30.71 -22.83 2.58
C PRO A 376 30.17 -22.77 4.01
N LEU A 377 29.78 -21.59 4.44
CA LEU A 377 29.19 -21.29 5.74
C LEU A 377 27.80 -20.71 5.53
N LEU A 378 26.85 -21.17 6.35
CA LEU A 378 25.48 -20.69 6.35
C LEU A 378 25.19 -20.06 7.71
N PHE A 379 24.95 -18.75 7.73
CA PHE A 379 24.49 -18.04 8.91
C PHE A 379 22.99 -17.77 8.77
N GLN A 380 22.21 -18.23 9.75
CA GLN A 380 20.77 -18.03 9.83
C GLN A 380 20.38 -17.70 11.26
N GLY A 381 19.63 -16.63 11.44
CA GLY A 381 19.21 -16.19 12.76
C GLY A 381 18.20 -15.06 12.71
N LEU A 382 17.79 -14.63 13.89
CA LEU A 382 16.84 -13.53 14.08
C LEU A 382 17.57 -12.20 14.06
N PHE A 383 16.93 -11.21 13.46
CA PHE A 383 17.28 -9.79 13.55
C PHE A 383 16.04 -9.05 14.05
N ASP A 384 16.22 -8.25 15.09
CA ASP A 384 15.19 -7.42 15.69
C ASP A 384 15.72 -5.99 15.79
N ALA A 385 14.90 -5.00 15.45
CA ALA A 385 15.25 -3.60 15.57
C ALA A 385 14.07 -2.73 16.00
N ASP A 386 14.34 -1.81 16.90
CA ASP A 386 13.46 -0.71 17.26
C ASP A 386 14.06 0.56 16.65
N LEU A 387 13.38 1.12 15.65
CA LEU A 387 13.86 2.22 14.82
C LEU A 387 12.97 3.45 15.00
N HIS A 388 13.59 4.61 15.18
CA HIS A 388 12.97 5.92 15.17
C HIS A 388 13.31 6.65 13.87
N PHE A 389 12.28 7.07 13.14
CA PHE A 389 12.40 7.83 11.90
C PHE A 389 12.10 9.30 12.17
N GLU A 390 12.91 10.19 11.60
CA GLU A 390 12.68 11.62 11.59
C GLU A 390 12.75 12.16 10.17
N ASN A 391 11.59 12.54 9.63
CA ASN A 391 11.43 13.12 8.30
C ASN A 391 12.06 12.27 7.18
N ALA A 392 11.98 10.94 7.33
CA ALA A 392 12.61 9.99 6.44
C ALA A 392 11.76 9.79 5.18
N GLY A 393 12.35 10.05 4.02
CA GLY A 393 11.66 10.03 2.72
C GLY A 393 12.19 8.95 1.78
N SER A 394 11.90 9.09 0.48
CA SER A 394 12.53 8.25 -0.54
C SER A 394 14.05 8.44 -0.57
N GLY A 395 14.80 7.34 -0.68
CA GLY A 395 16.26 7.37 -0.76
C GLY A 395 16.92 7.63 0.60
N ASP A 396 17.97 8.45 0.61
CA ASP A 396 18.78 8.67 1.81
C ASP A 396 18.27 9.81 2.70
N GLU A 397 17.13 10.42 2.40
CA GLU A 397 16.61 11.58 3.14
C GLU A 397 16.20 11.29 4.60
N GLY A 398 16.39 12.27 5.47
CA GLY A 398 15.99 12.23 6.88
C GLY A 398 16.98 11.49 7.77
N VAL A 399 16.55 11.21 9.00
CA VAL A 399 17.35 10.54 10.01
C VAL A 399 16.64 9.26 10.46
N VAL A 400 17.40 8.19 10.64
CA VAL A 400 16.93 6.93 11.22
C VAL A 400 17.88 6.55 12.35
N THR A 401 17.37 6.51 13.57
CA THR A 401 18.12 6.08 14.75
C THR A 401 17.45 4.88 15.38
N GLY A 402 18.11 4.16 16.28
CA GLY A 402 17.47 3.07 16.98
C GLY A 402 18.44 2.09 17.62
N THR A 403 17.90 0.96 18.04
CA THR A 403 18.65 -0.17 18.54
C THR A 403 18.34 -1.40 17.73
N TYR A 404 19.32 -2.28 17.58
CA TYR A 404 19.14 -3.56 16.95
C TYR A 404 19.80 -4.66 17.75
N GLN A 405 19.31 -5.88 17.56
CA GLN A 405 19.90 -7.10 18.04
C GLN A 405 19.83 -8.14 16.92
N PHE A 406 20.89 -8.89 16.70
CA PHE A 406 20.82 -10.07 15.85
C PHE A 406 21.57 -11.25 16.44
N THR A 407 21.08 -12.43 16.10
CA THR A 407 21.53 -13.70 16.66
C THR A 407 22.33 -14.46 15.61
N ILE A 408 23.57 -14.81 15.93
CA ILE A 408 24.46 -15.59 15.07
C ILE A 408 24.49 -17.03 15.57
N PRO A 409 24.19 -18.02 14.72
CA PRO A 409 24.30 -19.42 15.11
C PRO A 409 25.77 -19.78 15.29
N TRP A 410 26.05 -20.55 16.33
CA TRP A 410 27.41 -20.92 16.69
C TRP A 410 28.13 -21.86 15.71
N PRO A 411 27.50 -22.92 15.17
CA PRO A 411 28.19 -23.90 14.32
C PRO A 411 29.00 -23.33 13.14
N PRO A 412 28.50 -22.36 12.34
CA PRO A 412 29.30 -21.77 11.26
C PRO A 412 30.46 -20.91 11.76
N VAL A 413 30.34 -20.25 12.92
CA VAL A 413 31.45 -19.50 13.54
C VAL A 413 32.55 -20.46 13.98
N GLU A 414 32.16 -21.56 14.63
CA GLU A 414 33.05 -22.62 15.05
C GLU A 414 33.81 -23.24 13.87
N GLN A 415 33.09 -23.59 12.82
CA GLN A 415 33.68 -24.12 11.59
C GLN A 415 34.68 -23.14 10.96
N ALA A 416 34.34 -21.84 10.91
CA ALA A 416 35.20 -20.81 10.34
C ALA A 416 36.51 -20.67 11.14
N ALA A 417 36.40 -20.50 12.46
CA ALA A 417 37.53 -20.31 13.33
C ALA A 417 38.49 -21.51 13.29
N PHE A 418 37.96 -22.73 13.27
CA PHE A 418 38.79 -23.93 13.18
C PHE A 418 39.54 -24.05 11.86
N GLU A 419 38.94 -23.69 10.74
CA GLU A 419 39.64 -23.79 9.45
C GLU A 419 40.76 -22.74 9.35
N VAL A 420 40.56 -21.53 9.91
CA VAL A 420 41.61 -20.51 10.03
C VAL A 420 42.73 -20.97 10.96
N LEU A 421 42.39 -21.47 12.16
CA LEU A 421 43.37 -21.98 13.11
C LEU A 421 44.16 -23.16 12.54
N ARG A 422 43.49 -24.10 11.86
CA ARG A 422 44.12 -25.23 11.18
C ARG A 422 45.14 -24.77 10.15
N ALA A 423 44.83 -23.78 9.33
CA ALA A 423 45.77 -23.24 8.35
C ALA A 423 46.98 -22.57 9.01
N ARG A 424 46.75 -21.77 10.05
CA ARG A 424 47.83 -21.11 10.80
C ARG A 424 48.74 -22.11 11.50
N TRP A 425 48.19 -23.19 12.07
CA TRP A 425 48.99 -24.26 12.66
C TRP A 425 49.78 -25.05 11.62
N GLN A 426 49.20 -25.34 10.46
CA GLN A 426 49.96 -25.96 9.36
C GLN A 426 51.14 -25.09 8.93
N GLN A 427 50.94 -23.76 8.83
CA GLN A 427 52.02 -22.81 8.55
C GLN A 427 53.11 -22.85 9.63
N ASP A 428 52.73 -22.85 10.91
CA ASP A 428 53.69 -22.78 12.02
C ASP A 428 54.49 -24.08 12.23
N VAL A 429 53.88 -25.24 11.95
CA VAL A 429 54.44 -26.56 12.28
C VAL A 429 55.13 -27.22 11.07
N ALA A 430 54.62 -27.02 9.85
CA ALA A 430 55.16 -27.67 8.65
C ALA A 430 56.65 -27.37 8.37
N PRO A 431 57.17 -26.14 8.58
CA PRO A 431 58.59 -25.84 8.38
C PRO A 431 59.49 -26.44 9.47
N ALA A 432 58.97 -26.61 10.69
CA ALA A 432 59.77 -27.02 11.84
C ALA A 432 59.98 -28.54 11.94
N ILE A 433 59.10 -29.35 11.33
CA ILE A 433 59.07 -30.81 11.55
C ILE A 433 58.81 -31.56 10.24
N HIS A 434 59.81 -31.61 9.37
CA HIS A 434 59.82 -32.54 8.25
C HIS A 434 59.77 -33.99 8.81
N LYS A 435 58.70 -34.75 8.50
CA LYS A 435 58.45 -36.18 8.84
C LYS A 435 57.49 -36.48 10.01
N VAL A 436 56.69 -35.54 10.50
CA VAL A 436 55.59 -35.83 11.44
C VAL A 436 54.26 -35.42 10.83
N LYS A 437 53.29 -36.34 10.80
CA LYS A 437 51.91 -36.05 10.43
C LYS A 437 51.19 -35.45 11.64
N PHE A 438 50.68 -34.24 11.50
CA PHE A 438 49.88 -33.58 12.52
C PHE A 438 48.40 -33.56 12.10
N ALA A 439 47.53 -33.99 13.02
CA ALA A 439 46.09 -33.89 12.89
C ALA A 439 45.52 -33.12 14.09
N ILE A 440 44.60 -32.21 13.83
CA ILE A 440 43.94 -31.40 14.85
C ILE A 440 42.44 -31.60 14.70
N GLU A 441 41.84 -32.17 15.72
CA GLU A 441 40.42 -32.49 15.82
C GLU A 441 39.77 -31.52 16.81
N PRO A 442 38.76 -30.74 16.38
CA PRO A 442 38.01 -29.90 17.29
C PRO A 442 37.20 -30.76 18.27
N ARG A 443 37.21 -30.42 19.56
CA ARG A 443 36.30 -31.01 20.55
C ARG A 443 35.23 -30.03 20.99
N ARG A 444 35.63 -28.79 21.23
CA ARG A 444 34.73 -27.69 21.58
C ARG A 444 35.40 -26.38 21.22
N PHE A 445 34.71 -25.50 20.54
CA PHE A 445 35.10 -24.10 20.46
C PHE A 445 33.84 -23.34 20.78
N GLY A 446 33.74 -22.74 21.95
CA GLY A 446 32.46 -22.32 22.53
C GLY A 446 32.63 -21.24 23.60
N PRO A 447 31.58 -20.46 23.91
CA PRO A 447 31.61 -19.58 25.07
C PRO A 447 31.77 -20.40 26.37
N CYS A 448 32.54 -19.85 27.32
CA CYS A 448 32.70 -20.36 28.69
C CYS A 448 32.11 -19.41 29.76
N GLY A 449 31.41 -18.37 29.32
CA GLY A 449 30.80 -17.30 30.10
C GLY A 449 30.54 -16.08 29.21
N HIS A 450 30.06 -14.98 29.78
CA HIS A 450 29.70 -13.78 29.01
C HIS A 450 30.89 -13.15 28.25
N ASP A 451 32.08 -13.13 28.86
CA ASP A 451 33.27 -12.46 28.30
C ASP A 451 34.39 -13.46 27.93
N CYS A 452 34.05 -14.75 27.86
CA CYS A 452 35.00 -15.85 27.90
C CYS A 452 34.78 -16.81 26.74
N PHE A 453 35.87 -17.16 26.07
CA PHE A 453 35.88 -18.14 25.00
C PHE A 453 36.76 -19.34 25.35
N LEU A 454 36.27 -20.57 25.14
CA LEU A 454 37.00 -21.82 25.34
C LEU A 454 37.21 -22.56 24.02
N LEU A 455 38.46 -22.91 23.73
CA LEU A 455 38.92 -23.73 22.60
C LEU A 455 39.53 -25.03 23.14
N ASP A 456 38.82 -26.15 23.03
CA ASP A 456 39.30 -27.50 23.30
C ASP A 456 39.57 -28.23 21.97
N VAL A 457 40.82 -28.63 21.77
CA VAL A 457 41.27 -29.37 20.59
C VAL A 457 42.07 -30.59 20.99
N LYS A 458 41.81 -31.69 20.29
CA LYS A 458 42.64 -32.88 20.35
C LYS A 458 43.69 -32.79 19.24
N MET A 459 44.94 -32.78 19.63
CA MET A 459 46.07 -32.78 18.72
C MET A 459 46.69 -34.16 18.69
N THR A 460 46.93 -34.67 17.49
CA THR A 460 47.59 -35.95 17.25
C THR A 460 48.84 -35.71 16.42
N ALA A 461 49.99 -36.15 16.92
CA ALA A 461 51.25 -36.12 16.21
C ALA A 461 51.72 -37.57 15.94
N GLU A 462 51.94 -37.93 14.68
CA GLU A 462 52.35 -39.27 14.27
C GLU A 462 53.64 -39.21 13.43
N LYS A 463 54.71 -39.83 13.94
CA LYS A 463 55.96 -40.02 13.16
C LYS A 463 55.97 -41.37 12.45
N THR A 464 55.42 -42.40 13.11
CA THR A 464 55.16 -43.76 12.57
C THR A 464 54.00 -44.37 13.37
N LYS A 465 53.35 -45.45 12.89
CA LYS A 465 52.23 -46.11 13.60
C LYS A 465 52.50 -46.54 15.05
N ARG A 466 53.77 -46.70 15.43
CA ARG A 466 54.19 -47.06 16.82
C ARG A 466 54.60 -45.85 17.67
N PHE A 467 54.70 -44.67 17.06
CA PHE A 467 55.10 -43.42 17.69
C PHE A 467 54.03 -42.36 17.38
N GLN A 468 52.92 -42.48 18.12
CA GLN A 468 51.80 -41.55 18.12
C GLN A 468 51.73 -40.87 19.49
N GLN A 469 51.51 -39.56 19.50
CA GLN A 469 51.24 -38.80 20.71
C GLN A 469 49.90 -38.07 20.56
N ILE A 470 49.09 -38.11 21.63
CA ILE A 470 47.82 -37.41 21.72
C ILE A 470 47.93 -36.35 22.82
N CYS A 471 47.61 -35.11 22.48
CA CYS A 471 47.55 -34.00 23.40
C CYS A 471 46.14 -33.41 23.40
N ASN A 472 45.57 -33.22 24.58
CA ASN A 472 44.35 -32.46 24.78
C ASN A 472 44.76 -31.01 25.07
N THR A 473 44.50 -30.10 24.16
CA THR A 473 44.89 -28.70 24.30
C THR A 473 43.66 -27.88 24.66
N GLU A 474 43.72 -27.21 25.80
CA GLU A 474 42.69 -26.29 26.24
C GLU A 474 43.19 -24.86 26.05
N GLY A 475 42.37 -24.03 25.43
CA GLY A 475 42.67 -22.65 25.13
C GLY A 475 41.59 -21.72 25.63
N LYS A 476 41.99 -20.58 26.19
CA LYS A 476 41.06 -19.56 26.65
C LYS A 476 41.36 -18.23 25.95
N ALA A 477 40.33 -17.54 25.49
CA ALA A 477 40.42 -16.19 24.94
C ALA A 477 39.38 -15.27 25.59
N ASP A 478 39.71 -13.99 25.65
CA ASP A 478 38.80 -12.94 26.07
C ASP A 478 38.00 -12.47 24.85
N VAL A 479 36.69 -12.30 25.01
CA VAL A 479 35.82 -11.76 23.94
C VAL A 479 35.71 -10.25 24.14
N VAL A 480 36.12 -9.46 23.15
CA VAL A 480 36.14 -8.00 23.25
C VAL A 480 35.44 -7.39 22.03
N VAL A 481 34.58 -6.40 22.30
CA VAL A 481 34.03 -5.52 21.26
C VAL A 481 35.01 -4.41 20.98
N ASP A 482 35.52 -4.35 19.76
CA ASP A 482 36.37 -3.27 19.27
C ASP A 482 35.52 -2.23 18.55
N ALA A 483 35.01 -1.26 19.30
CA ALA A 483 34.09 -0.23 18.80
C ALA A 483 34.64 0.57 17.59
N PRO A 484 35.92 1.01 17.55
CA PRO A 484 36.49 1.71 16.40
C PRO A 484 36.41 0.94 15.08
N THR A 485 36.66 -0.37 15.11
CA THR A 485 36.62 -1.23 13.92
C THR A 485 35.28 -1.91 13.72
N ARG A 486 34.33 -1.71 14.65
CA ARG A 486 33.00 -2.34 14.71
C ARG A 486 33.12 -3.85 14.60
N SER A 487 34.05 -4.42 15.35
CA SER A 487 34.38 -5.85 15.27
C SER A 487 34.29 -6.56 16.61
N LEU A 488 33.99 -7.84 16.55
CA LEU A 488 34.08 -8.78 17.67
C LEU A 488 35.41 -9.50 17.57
N VAL A 489 36.27 -9.33 18.59
CA VAL A 489 37.65 -9.79 18.58
C VAL A 489 37.89 -10.77 19.72
N LEU A 490 38.55 -11.89 19.42
CA LEU A 490 39.16 -12.77 20.42
C LEU A 490 40.54 -12.25 20.76
N ARG A 491 40.73 -11.80 22.00
CA ARG A 491 42.01 -11.34 22.53
C ARG A 491 42.66 -12.41 23.41
N ASN A 492 43.98 -12.33 23.52
CA ASN A 492 44.78 -13.13 24.46
C ASN A 492 44.56 -14.65 24.34
N LEU A 493 44.31 -15.18 23.14
CA LEU A 493 44.13 -16.62 22.96
C LEU A 493 45.40 -17.35 23.39
N ARG A 494 45.33 -18.02 24.55
CA ARG A 494 46.41 -18.83 25.11
C ARG A 494 46.03 -20.29 25.02
N LEU A 495 46.82 -21.06 24.29
CA LEU A 495 46.69 -22.52 24.21
C LEU A 495 47.61 -23.17 25.24
N GLN A 496 47.08 -24.09 26.04
CA GLN A 496 47.84 -24.92 26.96
C GLN A 496 47.67 -26.39 26.59
N PRO A 497 48.70 -27.04 26.00
CA PRO A 497 48.64 -28.46 25.68
C PRO A 497 48.78 -29.30 26.96
N ARG A 498 47.84 -30.23 27.18
CA ARG A 498 47.94 -31.31 28.17
C ARG A 498 48.16 -32.63 27.43
N CYS A 499 49.40 -33.08 27.37
CA CYS A 499 49.77 -34.32 26.70
C CYS A 499 49.89 -35.47 27.69
N GLU A 500 49.32 -36.63 27.37
CA GLU A 500 49.46 -37.86 28.17
C GLU A 500 50.36 -38.86 27.43
N GLY A 501 51.40 -39.40 28.08
CA GLY A 501 52.27 -40.46 27.51
C GLY A 501 53.77 -40.40 27.87
N LEU A 502 54.48 -41.53 27.68
CA LEU A 502 55.85 -41.80 28.17
C LEU A 502 56.99 -41.10 27.39
N LEU A 503 56.69 -40.28 26.38
CA LEU A 503 57.68 -39.64 25.48
C LEU A 503 57.74 -38.11 25.69
N GLY A 504 58.04 -37.69 26.92
CA GLY A 504 58.20 -36.27 27.30
C GLY A 504 59.25 -35.48 26.50
N ALA A 505 60.10 -36.13 25.70
CA ALA A 505 61.09 -35.49 24.84
C ALA A 505 60.51 -34.84 23.57
N ILE A 506 59.43 -35.35 22.99
CA ILE A 506 58.74 -34.70 21.87
C ILE A 506 57.95 -33.48 22.37
N VAL A 507 57.43 -33.55 23.59
CA VAL A 507 56.70 -32.44 24.25
C VAL A 507 57.60 -31.22 24.42
N ASN A 508 58.85 -31.37 24.87
CA ASN A 508 59.75 -30.21 24.97
C ASN A 508 60.12 -29.58 23.62
N PHE A 509 60.04 -30.33 22.52
CA PHE A 509 60.34 -29.82 21.18
C PHE A 509 59.15 -29.10 20.53
N VAL A 510 57.91 -29.58 20.78
CA VAL A 510 56.69 -29.03 20.17
C VAL A 510 55.98 -28.03 21.11
N ALA A 511 56.17 -28.11 22.44
CA ALA A 511 55.56 -27.21 23.42
C ALA A 511 55.75 -25.72 23.11
N PRO A 512 56.94 -25.22 22.69
CA PRO A 512 57.09 -23.80 22.33
C PRO A 512 56.22 -23.37 21.14
N PHE A 513 55.90 -24.30 20.23
CA PHE A 513 55.03 -24.06 19.08
C PHE A 513 53.54 -24.18 19.43
N LEU A 514 53.22 -24.88 20.53
CA LEU A 514 51.85 -25.10 21.02
C LEU A 514 51.40 -24.06 22.03
N THR A 515 52.30 -23.60 22.90
CA THR A 515 52.09 -22.43 23.77
C THR A 515 52.40 -21.14 23.00
N LYS A 516 51.56 -20.82 22.00
CA LYS A 516 51.59 -19.52 21.32
C LYS A 516 50.42 -18.66 21.79
N SER A 517 50.72 -17.40 22.10
CA SER A 517 49.71 -16.34 22.10
C SER A 517 49.45 -15.96 20.65
N TYR A 518 48.23 -16.19 20.18
CA TYR A 518 47.84 -15.74 18.85
C TYR A 518 47.51 -14.25 18.90
N SER A 519 47.87 -13.54 17.82
CA SER A 519 47.39 -12.18 17.59
C SER A 519 45.87 -12.16 17.58
N ASP A 520 45.29 -11.05 18.04
CA ASP A 520 43.85 -10.75 18.03
C ASP A 520 43.17 -11.27 16.75
N ILE A 521 42.09 -12.03 16.94
CA ILE A 521 41.32 -12.63 15.83
C ILE A 521 39.96 -11.95 15.77
N ALA A 522 39.70 -11.19 14.70
CA ALA A 522 38.36 -10.67 14.43
C ALA A 522 37.46 -11.82 13.97
N LEU A 523 36.44 -12.16 14.77
CA LEU A 523 35.42 -13.16 14.42
C LEU A 523 34.36 -12.57 13.50
N MET A 524 34.03 -11.29 13.70
CA MET A 524 33.04 -10.58 12.90
C MET A 524 33.43 -9.12 12.81
N GLN A 525 33.13 -8.50 11.67
CA GLN A 525 33.25 -7.07 11.47
C GLN A 525 32.01 -6.56 10.74
N MET A 526 31.41 -5.48 11.25
CA MET A 526 30.33 -4.81 10.54
C MET A 526 30.85 -4.11 9.29
N PRO A 527 30.17 -4.23 8.14
CA PRO A 527 30.48 -3.45 6.96
C PRO A 527 30.56 -1.96 7.27
N ALA A 528 31.59 -1.28 6.75
CA ALA A 528 31.85 0.12 7.08
C ALA A 528 30.74 1.07 6.57
N ASP A 529 30.06 0.66 5.49
CA ASP A 529 28.94 1.34 4.84
C ASP A 529 27.62 1.20 5.59
N LEU A 530 27.52 0.29 6.57
CA LEU A 530 26.33 0.16 7.42
C LEU A 530 26.45 1.04 8.67
N PRO A 531 25.37 1.71 9.09
CA PRO A 531 25.33 2.62 10.25
C PRO A 531 25.21 1.87 11.59
N PHE A 532 25.63 0.61 11.62
CA PHE A 532 25.45 -0.26 12.78
C PHE A 532 26.69 -0.21 13.66
N THR A 533 26.50 0.15 14.92
CA THR A 533 27.55 -0.03 15.95
C THR A 533 27.47 -1.43 16.54
N ILE A 534 28.56 -1.91 17.12
CA ILE A 534 28.51 -3.07 18.03
C ILE A 534 28.74 -2.49 19.42
N ASP A 535 27.71 -2.53 20.27
CA ASP A 535 27.78 -1.99 21.63
C ASP A 535 27.97 -3.12 22.66
N SER A 536 27.37 -4.27 22.41
CA SER A 536 27.47 -5.43 23.30
C SER A 536 27.42 -6.75 22.52
N VAL A 537 28.06 -7.75 23.10
CA VAL A 537 28.00 -9.13 22.63
C VAL A 537 27.66 -10.03 23.80
N GLY A 538 26.59 -10.79 23.65
CA GLY A 538 26.21 -11.88 24.53
C GLY A 538 26.45 -13.23 23.88
N SER A 539 26.44 -14.29 24.67
CA SER A 539 26.51 -15.66 24.17
C SER A 539 25.57 -16.58 24.95
N ALA A 540 24.98 -17.54 24.24
CA ALA A 540 24.28 -18.70 24.78
C ALA A 540 25.01 -19.98 24.38
N ALA A 541 24.47 -21.13 24.76
CA ALA A 541 25.09 -22.43 24.48
C ALA A 541 25.31 -22.68 22.96
N ASP A 542 24.47 -22.13 22.11
CA ASP A 542 24.41 -22.39 20.67
C ASP A 542 24.37 -21.12 19.79
N SER A 543 24.48 -19.92 20.38
CA SER A 543 24.38 -18.66 19.64
C SER A 543 25.16 -17.50 20.26
N ILE A 544 25.43 -16.50 19.42
CA ILE A 544 25.98 -15.19 19.79
C ILE A 544 24.88 -14.16 19.58
N PHE A 545 24.69 -13.27 20.56
CA PHE A 545 23.81 -12.12 20.40
C PHE A 545 24.69 -10.89 20.22
N ILE A 546 24.46 -10.14 19.15
CA ILE A 546 25.14 -8.87 18.94
C ILE A 546 24.06 -7.79 18.98
N ALA A 547 24.26 -6.81 19.86
CA ALA A 547 23.37 -5.67 19.97
C ALA A 547 24.14 -4.36 19.84
N GLY A 548 23.47 -3.37 19.27
CA GLY A 548 24.05 -2.06 19.05
C GLY A 548 23.00 -1.04 18.65
N LYS A 549 23.49 0.07 18.11
CA LYS A 549 22.68 1.19 17.66
C LYS A 549 22.68 1.29 16.16
N VAL A 550 21.57 1.80 15.66
CA VAL A 550 21.45 2.36 14.32
C VAL A 550 21.59 3.86 14.49
N ASP A 551 22.57 4.47 13.82
CA ASP A 551 22.68 5.92 13.74
C ASP A 551 22.90 6.32 12.27
N TRP A 552 21.79 6.55 11.58
CA TRP A 552 21.77 6.91 10.18
C TRP A 552 21.29 8.35 10.03
N ALA A 553 22.22 9.30 10.07
CA ALA A 553 21.97 10.67 9.64
C ALA A 553 22.64 10.93 8.29
N THR A 554 21.96 11.60 7.36
CA THR A 554 22.68 12.21 6.24
C THR A 554 23.69 13.19 6.79
N ALA A 555 24.93 13.13 6.30
CA ALA A 555 25.82 14.27 6.37
C ALA A 555 25.12 15.40 5.59
N SER A 556 24.36 16.23 6.30
CA SER A 556 23.80 17.47 5.79
C SER A 556 24.91 18.20 5.05
N ASN A 557 24.63 18.65 3.82
CA ASN A 557 25.47 19.54 3.03
C ASN A 557 26.32 20.43 3.95
N VAL A 558 27.58 20.06 4.15
CA VAL A 558 28.57 20.97 4.71
C VAL A 558 28.71 22.03 3.63
N ALA A 559 27.98 23.13 3.79
CA ALA A 559 28.24 24.33 3.02
C ALA A 559 29.74 24.60 3.16
N PRO A 560 30.51 24.71 2.07
CA PRO A 560 31.93 24.95 2.17
C PRO A 560 32.09 26.24 2.97
N ALA A 561 32.77 26.14 4.11
CA ALA A 561 33.14 27.30 4.90
C ALA A 561 33.82 28.27 3.93
N LEU A 562 33.20 29.43 3.72
CA LEU A 562 33.78 30.56 3.01
C LEU A 562 35.15 30.82 3.65
N SER A 563 36.20 30.37 2.98
CA SER A 563 37.56 30.76 3.31
C SER A 563 37.65 32.24 3.03
N ARG A 564 37.65 33.05 4.08
CA ARG A 564 38.15 34.42 4.00
C ARG A 564 39.59 34.35 3.51
N ARG A 565 39.84 34.86 2.31
CA ARG A 565 41.08 35.53 1.96
C ARG A 565 40.75 36.90 1.42
#